data_AF-A0A179IJD4-F1
#
_entry.id   AF-A0A179IJD4-F1
#
_cell.length_a   1.000
_cell.length_b   1.000
_cell.length_c   1.000
_cell.angle_alpha   90.00
_cell.angle_beta   90.00
_cell.angle_gamma   90.00
#
_symmetry.space_group_name_H-M   'P 1'
#
loop_
_entity.id
_entity.type
_entity.pdbx_description
1 polymer ?
#
loop_
_entity_poly.entity_id
_entity_poly.type
_entity_poly.pdbx_seq_one_letter_code
_entity_poly.pdbx_strand_id
1 'polypeptide(L)'
;RESFGAVGIAETDSHDYGAKAPTEECSYKFLHPILPHIRNIIPASVACDLLDIFLTDPGSSLFSGASPYILTRIFRKRSILHSTHPRQTTPALLATILWCVAQTADVMILHVPGTRAKIVNQLYELATSLVSARDPDRWRRIHGGLRAEHEDAHPSMAATSAVPTLTSANEPAGVVDDVLTYILLSIAVSGGDFKSDSHKWWSKATRLAFSLKMNREDERCPGPLSPCANPLCVCRRERDPLTLQAVERREERRRVFWLLYSLDRHLSLSFNTILSVPDSYCEVYTPLPEYVWENLDSIRLNELPVRHVGPPTLASGTGFFESFLPLMAILGDIIELHHRRHHPRLGGLDDMHSVMVISKLLADFELSLDSLGGDAPVRSFSDMPASMSGGLPPMDSSSSRIRLVKAYSTHILHVLHVLLHGKWDAISMLDDGDDWITSKRFTECASHAISASQCVSTILTIDPELTFMSYLFGIYLLQGSFILLLFADRMPQLGPNESVEQACENIIRAHEVCVVTLSTEFQVGFFQPSYDTSIQLTFDRKTFGVWCDRHCTLCVERVRRIWKSTGRGAGPCRYIDGRRVRVAWACSTDTHFKYA
;
A
#
# COMPACT_ATOMS: atom_id res chain seq x y z
N ARG A 1 -75.40 -9.72 -36.29
CA ARG A 1 -75.92 -8.39 -35.90
C ARG A 1 -75.06 -7.92 -34.74
N GLU A 2 -73.91 -7.32 -35.07
CA GLU A 2 -73.66 -5.85 -34.96
C GLU A 2 -73.46 -5.47 -33.48
N SER A 3 -72.24 -5.19 -33.00
CA SER A 3 -71.51 -3.90 -33.04
C SER A 3 -72.36 -2.76 -32.45
N PHE A 4 -71.99 -1.93 -31.47
CA PHE A 4 -70.77 -1.26 -30.96
C PHE A 4 -71.02 -0.99 -29.45
N GLY A 5 -70.14 -0.62 -28.52
CA GLY A 5 -68.79 -0.07 -28.49
C GLY A 5 -68.70 0.83 -27.23
N ALA A 6 -67.64 0.74 -26.42
CA ALA A 6 -67.25 1.80 -25.47
C ALA A 6 -65.79 1.57 -25.04
N VAL A 7 -65.00 2.62 -25.23
CA VAL A 7 -63.56 2.73 -24.97
C VAL A 7 -63.31 2.87 -23.46
N GLY A 8 -62.35 2.12 -22.94
CA GLY A 8 -61.81 2.25 -21.58
C GLY A 8 -60.28 2.18 -21.64
N ILE A 9 -59.65 3.19 -21.07
CA ILE A 9 -58.23 3.55 -21.11
C ILE A 9 -57.35 2.42 -20.53
N ALA A 10 -56.27 2.08 -21.23
CA ALA A 10 -55.28 1.12 -20.77
C ALA A 10 -54.36 1.75 -19.71
N GLU A 11 -54.43 1.23 -18.48
CA GLU A 11 -53.37 1.38 -17.48
C GLU A 11 -52.21 0.47 -17.86
N THR A 12 -51.03 1.08 -18.01
CA THR A 12 -49.76 0.39 -18.24
C THR A 12 -49.30 -0.27 -16.95
N ASP A 13 -49.33 -1.61 -16.93
CA ASP A 13 -48.85 -2.43 -15.84
C ASP A 13 -47.32 -2.33 -15.70
N SER A 14 -46.89 -2.15 -14.46
CA SER A 14 -45.52 -1.95 -13.99
C SER A 14 -44.60 -3.12 -14.31
N HIS A 15 -43.47 -2.83 -14.96
CA HIS A 15 -42.36 -3.78 -15.13
C HIS A 15 -41.72 -4.15 -13.78
N ASP A 16 -41.89 -5.42 -13.42
CA ASP A 16 -41.26 -6.11 -12.30
C ASP A 16 -39.72 -6.20 -12.51
N TYR A 17 -38.94 -5.39 -11.78
CA TYR A 17 -37.48 -5.49 -11.71
C TYR A 17 -37.06 -6.64 -10.78
N GLY A 18 -37.35 -7.87 -11.21
CA GLY A 18 -37.06 -9.11 -10.47
C GLY A 18 -36.22 -10.13 -11.26
N ALA A 19 -35.60 -9.74 -12.38
CA ALA A 19 -34.83 -10.67 -13.19
C ALA A 19 -33.44 -10.94 -12.57
N LYS A 20 -33.28 -12.12 -11.97
CA LYS A 20 -31.99 -12.68 -11.56
C LYS A 20 -31.05 -12.74 -12.78
N ALA A 21 -29.91 -12.03 -12.72
CA ALA A 21 -28.92 -12.09 -13.78
C ALA A 21 -28.33 -13.51 -13.91
N PRO A 22 -28.17 -14.04 -15.15
CA PRO A 22 -27.62 -15.37 -15.37
C PRO A 22 -26.15 -15.46 -14.90
N THR A 23 -25.77 -16.64 -14.40
CA THR A 23 -24.41 -16.97 -13.95
C THR A 23 -23.50 -17.45 -15.09
N GLU A 24 -23.99 -17.45 -16.33
CA GLU A 24 -23.38 -18.12 -17.47
C GLU A 24 -22.32 -17.29 -18.23
N GLU A 25 -22.10 -16.02 -17.89
CA GLU A 25 -21.20 -15.10 -18.63
C GLU A 25 -19.82 -14.86 -17.97
N CYS A 26 -19.42 -15.63 -16.94
CA CYS A 26 -18.10 -15.45 -16.32
C CYS A 26 -16.99 -16.18 -17.11
N SER A 27 -16.12 -15.42 -17.77
CA SER A 27 -14.97 -15.97 -18.51
C SER A 27 -13.85 -16.51 -17.60
N TYR A 28 -13.80 -16.06 -16.34
CA TYR A 28 -12.73 -16.38 -15.40
C TYR A 28 -13.15 -17.39 -14.34
N LYS A 29 -12.65 -18.63 -14.46
CA LYS A 29 -12.87 -19.68 -13.45
C LYS A 29 -12.36 -19.32 -12.05
N PHE A 30 -11.40 -18.40 -11.97
CA PHE A 30 -10.89 -17.83 -10.73
C PHE A 30 -11.98 -17.15 -9.88
N LEU A 31 -13.02 -16.57 -10.51
CA LEU A 31 -14.11 -15.89 -9.81
C LEU A 31 -15.24 -16.84 -9.36
N HIS A 32 -15.26 -18.09 -9.82
CA HIS A 32 -16.34 -19.03 -9.49
C HIS A 32 -16.67 -19.15 -7.99
N PRO A 33 -15.69 -19.17 -7.06
CA PRO A 33 -15.98 -19.27 -5.63
C PRO A 33 -16.79 -18.08 -5.08
N ILE A 34 -16.70 -16.89 -5.70
CA ILE A 34 -17.36 -15.68 -5.23
C ILE A 34 -18.70 -15.41 -5.93
N LEU A 35 -18.91 -15.89 -7.16
CA LEU A 35 -20.13 -15.64 -7.96
C LEU A 35 -21.46 -15.81 -7.19
N PRO A 36 -21.66 -16.88 -6.37
CA PRO A 36 -22.92 -17.06 -5.64
C PRO A 36 -23.23 -15.93 -4.65
N HIS A 37 -22.20 -15.26 -4.16
CA HIS A 37 -22.30 -14.22 -3.13
C HIS A 37 -22.49 -12.82 -3.73
N ILE A 38 -21.93 -12.55 -4.92
CA ILE A 38 -21.94 -11.21 -5.53
C ILE A 38 -23.09 -10.97 -6.51
N ARG A 39 -23.85 -11.99 -6.89
CA ARG A 39 -24.93 -11.89 -7.90
C ARG A 39 -26.00 -10.82 -7.62
N ASN A 40 -26.18 -10.45 -6.35
CA ASN A 40 -27.13 -9.42 -5.92
C ASN A 40 -26.48 -8.03 -5.78
N ILE A 41 -25.17 -7.92 -5.99
CA ILE A 41 -24.37 -6.71 -5.84
C ILE A 41 -23.91 -6.23 -7.23
N ILE A 42 -23.27 -7.11 -8.00
CA ILE A 42 -22.79 -6.84 -9.36
C ILE A 42 -22.99 -8.05 -10.29
N PRO A 43 -23.22 -7.83 -11.59
CA PRO A 43 -23.18 -8.88 -12.60
C PRO A 43 -21.80 -9.57 -12.72
N ALA A 44 -21.78 -10.79 -13.24
CA ALA A 44 -20.54 -11.54 -13.47
C ALA A 44 -19.60 -10.85 -14.47
N SER A 45 -20.15 -10.17 -15.48
CA SER A 45 -19.38 -9.38 -16.45
C SER A 45 -18.60 -8.26 -15.78
N VAL A 46 -19.25 -7.47 -14.92
CA VAL A 46 -18.59 -6.42 -14.13
C VAL A 46 -17.51 -7.00 -13.22
N ALA A 47 -17.73 -8.18 -12.63
CA ALA A 47 -16.68 -8.85 -11.84
C ALA A 47 -15.47 -9.25 -12.70
N CYS A 48 -15.67 -9.60 -13.97
CA CYS A 48 -14.59 -9.87 -14.93
C CYS A 48 -13.82 -8.57 -15.26
N ASP A 49 -14.53 -7.47 -15.53
CA ASP A 49 -13.91 -6.16 -15.79
C ASP A 49 -13.03 -5.70 -14.60
N LEU A 50 -13.52 -5.89 -13.37
CA LEU A 50 -12.75 -5.59 -12.16
C LEU A 50 -11.53 -6.51 -12.00
N LEU A 51 -11.62 -7.78 -12.41
CA LEU A 51 -10.46 -8.68 -12.40
C LEU A 51 -9.42 -8.27 -13.45
N ASP A 52 -9.85 -7.80 -14.62
CA ASP A 52 -8.94 -7.28 -15.64
C ASP A 52 -8.14 -6.09 -15.11
N ILE A 53 -8.81 -5.15 -14.42
CA ILE A 53 -8.15 -4.01 -13.76
C ILE A 53 -7.17 -4.48 -12.66
N PHE A 54 -7.52 -5.53 -11.89
CA PHE A 54 -6.61 -6.14 -10.91
C PHE A 54 -5.34 -6.73 -11.56
N LEU A 55 -5.45 -7.23 -12.79
CA LEU A 55 -4.34 -7.85 -13.51
C LEU A 55 -3.47 -6.84 -14.29
N THR A 56 -3.91 -5.59 -14.41
CA THR A 56 -3.15 -4.48 -15.01
C THR A 56 -1.89 -4.16 -14.20
N ASP A 57 -0.78 -3.91 -14.88
CA ASP A 57 0.48 -3.52 -14.22
C ASP A 57 0.46 -2.02 -13.89
N PRO A 58 0.96 -1.59 -12.71
CA PRO A 58 1.12 -0.16 -12.42
C PRO A 58 1.98 0.53 -13.49
N GLY A 59 1.50 1.69 -13.98
CA GLY A 59 2.16 2.49 -15.01
C GLY A 59 2.10 1.95 -16.44
N SER A 60 1.29 0.92 -16.74
CA SER A 60 1.22 0.34 -18.10
C SER A 60 0.24 1.02 -19.07
N SER A 61 -0.69 1.86 -18.60
CA SER A 61 -1.71 2.51 -19.45
C SER A 61 -2.12 3.86 -18.89
N LEU A 62 -2.31 4.85 -19.77
CA LEU A 62 -2.81 6.19 -19.46
C LEU A 62 -4.35 6.23 -19.26
N PHE A 63 -5.07 5.21 -19.73
CA PHE A 63 -6.54 5.19 -19.79
C PHE A 63 -7.19 4.07 -18.97
N SER A 64 -6.39 3.15 -18.41
CA SER A 64 -6.85 2.08 -17.53
C SER A 64 -5.79 1.87 -16.46
N GLY A 65 -5.96 2.55 -15.33
CA GLY A 65 -5.01 2.49 -14.22
C GLY A 65 -5.19 1.22 -13.40
N ALA A 66 -4.07 0.65 -12.92
CA ALA A 66 -4.12 -0.35 -11.86
C ALA A 66 -4.74 0.27 -10.59
N SER A 67 -5.43 -0.53 -9.79
CA SER A 67 -5.98 -0.04 -8.52
C SER A 67 -4.83 0.40 -7.58
N PRO A 68 -4.89 1.60 -7.00
CA PRO A 68 -3.83 2.12 -6.12
C PRO A 68 -3.72 1.32 -4.81
N TYR A 69 -4.75 0.55 -4.46
CA TYR A 69 -4.77 -0.31 -3.28
C TYR A 69 -4.09 -1.67 -3.51
N ILE A 70 -3.71 -1.98 -4.75
CA ILE A 70 -2.99 -3.21 -5.12
C ILE A 70 -1.53 -2.84 -5.40
N LEU A 71 -0.73 -2.79 -4.35
CA LEU A 71 0.65 -2.29 -4.40
C LEU A 71 1.59 -3.18 -5.22
N THR A 72 1.34 -4.48 -5.20
CA THR A 72 2.11 -5.46 -5.96
C THR A 72 1.30 -6.74 -6.13
N ARG A 73 1.62 -7.49 -7.17
CA ARG A 73 0.96 -8.75 -7.45
C ARG A 73 1.62 -9.88 -6.67
N ILE A 74 0.86 -10.43 -5.74
CA ILE A 74 1.29 -11.59 -4.96
C ILE A 74 1.21 -12.87 -5.81
N PHE A 75 0.13 -13.02 -6.58
CA PHE A 75 -0.16 -14.25 -7.31
C PHE A 75 0.22 -14.13 -8.78
N ARG A 76 0.81 -15.19 -9.33
CA ARG A 76 1.21 -15.22 -10.74
C ARG A 76 -0.01 -15.11 -11.66
N LYS A 77 0.06 -14.25 -12.69
CA LYS A 77 -1.06 -14.06 -13.63
C LYS A 77 -1.47 -15.37 -14.31
N ARG A 78 -0.49 -16.18 -14.74
CA ARG A 78 -0.72 -17.48 -15.39
C ARG A 78 -1.52 -18.45 -14.52
N SER A 79 -1.36 -18.39 -13.20
CA SER A 79 -2.07 -19.25 -12.27
C SER A 79 -3.50 -18.80 -12.03
N ILE A 80 -3.75 -17.49 -12.01
CA ILE A 80 -5.12 -16.92 -11.96
C ILE A 80 -5.88 -17.29 -13.24
N LEU A 81 -5.23 -17.12 -14.39
CA LEU A 81 -5.83 -17.29 -15.73
C LEU A 81 -5.84 -18.74 -16.23
N HIS A 82 -5.43 -19.71 -15.39
CA HIS A 82 -5.33 -21.10 -15.83
C HIS A 82 -6.71 -21.67 -16.19
N SER A 83 -6.84 -22.19 -17.41
CA SER A 83 -8.12 -22.61 -18.00
C SER A 83 -8.78 -23.81 -17.31
N THR A 84 -8.02 -24.77 -16.78
CA THR A 84 -8.57 -25.95 -16.09
C THR A 84 -8.35 -25.95 -14.58
N HIS A 85 -7.23 -25.42 -14.10
CA HIS A 85 -6.82 -25.46 -12.69
C HIS A 85 -6.42 -24.06 -12.21
N PRO A 86 -7.36 -23.10 -12.14
CA PRO A 86 -7.06 -21.77 -11.62
C PRO A 86 -6.59 -21.86 -10.17
N ARG A 87 -5.78 -20.87 -9.75
CA ARG A 87 -5.36 -20.72 -8.36
C ARG A 87 -6.56 -20.79 -7.42
N GLN A 88 -6.56 -21.75 -6.52
CA GLN A 88 -7.58 -21.83 -5.47
C GLN A 88 -7.52 -20.59 -4.59
N THR A 89 -8.66 -19.91 -4.45
CA THR A 89 -8.75 -18.66 -3.73
C THR A 89 -10.02 -18.62 -2.89
N THR A 90 -9.90 -18.11 -1.67
CA THR A 90 -11.04 -17.96 -0.76
C THR A 90 -12.04 -16.91 -1.29
N PRO A 91 -13.36 -17.09 -1.06
CA PRO A 91 -14.35 -16.07 -1.38
C PRO A 91 -14.07 -14.74 -0.67
N ALA A 92 -13.53 -14.77 0.56
CA ALA A 92 -13.17 -13.57 1.32
C ALA A 92 -12.15 -12.72 0.54
N LEU A 93 -11.06 -13.32 0.08
CA LEU A 93 -10.05 -12.60 -0.68
C LEU A 93 -10.58 -12.08 -2.02
N LEU A 94 -11.37 -12.89 -2.74
CA LEU A 94 -11.98 -12.45 -4.00
C LEU A 94 -12.91 -11.24 -3.79
N ALA A 95 -13.77 -11.27 -2.76
CA ALA A 95 -14.63 -10.15 -2.41
C ALA A 95 -13.80 -8.89 -2.08
N THR A 96 -12.71 -9.04 -1.33
CA THR A 96 -11.81 -7.92 -1.00
C THR A 96 -11.08 -7.37 -2.21
N ILE A 97 -10.59 -8.22 -3.13
CA ILE A 97 -9.98 -7.77 -4.39
C ILE A 97 -10.98 -6.96 -5.20
N LEU A 98 -12.19 -7.49 -5.42
CA LEU A 98 -13.24 -6.78 -6.16
C LEU A 98 -13.61 -5.46 -5.49
N TRP A 99 -13.72 -5.45 -4.17
CA TRP A 99 -13.98 -4.24 -3.39
C TRP A 99 -12.88 -3.19 -3.55
N CYS A 100 -11.60 -3.57 -3.39
CA CYS A 100 -10.46 -2.67 -3.56
C CYS A 100 -10.44 -2.04 -4.95
N VAL A 101 -10.65 -2.84 -5.99
CA VAL A 101 -10.65 -2.35 -7.37
C VAL A 101 -11.86 -1.45 -7.65
N ALA A 102 -13.06 -1.83 -7.19
CA ALA A 102 -14.28 -1.06 -7.41
C ALA A 102 -14.23 0.37 -6.84
N GLN A 103 -13.35 0.64 -5.86
CA GLN A 103 -13.18 1.99 -5.32
C GLN A 103 -12.71 3.01 -6.36
N THR A 104 -11.86 2.61 -7.30
CA THR A 104 -11.24 3.52 -8.28
C THR A 104 -11.43 3.08 -9.73
N ALA A 105 -12.07 1.93 -9.97
CA ALA A 105 -12.26 1.38 -11.30
C ALA A 105 -13.05 2.31 -12.23
N ASP A 106 -12.56 2.42 -13.47
CA ASP A 106 -13.19 3.15 -14.56
C ASP A 106 -14.11 2.21 -15.36
N VAL A 107 -15.24 1.83 -14.75
CA VAL A 107 -16.23 0.92 -15.35
C VAL A 107 -17.57 1.63 -15.46
N MET A 108 -18.21 1.56 -16.63
CA MET A 108 -19.44 2.29 -16.97
C MET A 108 -20.52 2.29 -15.88
N ILE A 109 -20.80 1.12 -15.27
CA ILE A 109 -21.81 1.00 -14.19
C ILE A 109 -21.47 1.83 -12.94
N LEU A 110 -20.19 2.06 -12.66
CA LEU A 110 -19.71 2.78 -11.48
C LEU A 110 -19.74 4.31 -11.66
N HIS A 111 -19.93 4.82 -12.88
CA HIS A 111 -20.07 6.27 -13.12
C HIS A 111 -21.47 6.79 -12.81
N VAL A 112 -22.47 5.91 -12.69
CA VAL A 112 -23.83 6.32 -12.31
C VAL A 112 -23.78 6.90 -10.89
N PRO A 113 -24.23 8.15 -10.66
CA PRO A 113 -24.13 8.80 -9.35
C PRO A 113 -24.69 7.94 -8.22
N GLY A 114 -23.94 7.82 -7.12
CA GLY A 114 -24.28 6.99 -5.95
C GLY A 114 -24.10 5.49 -6.11
N THR A 115 -24.01 4.96 -7.35
CA THR A 115 -23.90 3.52 -7.61
C THR A 115 -22.60 2.94 -7.11
N ARG A 116 -21.47 3.64 -7.31
CA ARG A 116 -20.19 3.18 -6.76
C ARG A 116 -20.21 3.05 -5.25
N ALA A 117 -20.69 4.09 -4.54
CA ALA A 117 -20.77 4.06 -3.08
C ALA A 117 -21.62 2.86 -2.60
N LYS A 118 -22.76 2.62 -3.24
CA LYS A 118 -23.62 1.46 -2.95
C LYS A 118 -22.88 0.12 -3.17
N ILE A 119 -22.26 -0.07 -4.34
CA ILE A 119 -21.55 -1.31 -4.68
C ILE A 119 -20.35 -1.53 -3.75
N VAL A 120 -19.54 -0.50 -3.52
CA VAL A 120 -18.37 -0.56 -2.63
C VAL A 120 -18.78 -0.91 -1.21
N ASN A 121 -19.86 -0.32 -0.69
CA ASN A 121 -20.37 -0.66 0.65
C ASN A 121 -20.86 -2.10 0.73
N GLN A 122 -21.63 -2.57 -0.26
CA GLN A 122 -22.11 -3.95 -0.30
C GLN A 122 -20.97 -4.98 -0.44
N LEU A 123 -19.96 -4.69 -1.27
CA LEU A 123 -18.78 -5.54 -1.40
C LEU A 123 -17.94 -5.53 -0.12
N TYR A 124 -17.84 -4.40 0.58
CA TYR A 124 -17.17 -4.30 1.88
C TYR A 124 -17.87 -5.13 2.96
N GLU A 125 -19.20 -5.01 3.08
CA GLU A 125 -20.02 -5.82 3.99
C GLU A 125 -19.85 -7.32 3.69
N LEU A 126 -19.87 -7.70 2.42
CA LEU A 126 -19.65 -9.08 2.00
C LEU A 126 -18.24 -9.57 2.37
N ALA A 127 -17.20 -8.80 2.03
CA ALA A 127 -15.81 -9.15 2.32
C ALA A 127 -15.57 -9.33 3.83
N THR A 128 -16.05 -8.38 4.64
CA THR A 128 -15.90 -8.41 6.10
C THR A 128 -16.68 -9.55 6.73
N SER A 129 -17.87 -9.90 6.22
CA SER A 129 -18.64 -11.07 6.63
C SER A 129 -17.92 -12.37 6.33
N LEU A 130 -17.42 -12.53 5.10
CA LEU A 130 -16.71 -13.74 4.64
C LEU A 130 -15.40 -13.97 5.41
N VAL A 131 -14.59 -12.92 5.62
CA VAL A 131 -13.34 -13.05 6.38
C VAL A 131 -13.61 -13.27 7.87
N SER A 132 -14.68 -12.67 8.41
CA SER A 132 -15.08 -12.84 9.80
C SER A 132 -15.42 -14.30 10.14
N ALA A 133 -16.05 -15.04 9.23
CA ALA A 133 -16.35 -16.46 9.43
C ALA A 133 -15.09 -17.34 9.49
N ARG A 134 -13.96 -16.83 8.98
CA ARG A 134 -12.68 -17.53 8.86
C ARG A 134 -11.64 -17.07 9.90
N ASP A 135 -11.99 -16.05 10.68
CA ASP A 135 -11.12 -15.37 11.62
C ASP A 135 -10.75 -16.27 12.81
N PRO A 136 -9.47 -16.65 12.97
CA PRO A 136 -9.03 -17.49 14.07
C PRO A 136 -9.29 -16.88 15.46
N ASP A 137 -9.29 -15.55 15.56
CA ASP A 137 -9.49 -14.87 16.85
C ASP A 137 -10.91 -15.05 17.40
N ARG A 138 -11.88 -15.47 16.57
CA ARG A 138 -13.27 -15.71 17.03
C ARG A 138 -13.44 -17.02 17.81
N TRP A 139 -12.39 -17.81 17.94
CA TRP A 139 -12.43 -19.13 18.54
C TRP A 139 -11.54 -19.18 19.76
N ARG A 140 -12.11 -19.63 20.89
CA ARG A 140 -11.37 -19.84 22.14
C ARG A 140 -11.28 -21.33 22.48
N ARG A 141 -10.18 -21.72 23.12
CA ARG A 141 -10.03 -23.06 23.69
C ARG A 141 -10.78 -23.14 25.02
N ILE A 142 -11.56 -24.20 25.18
CA ILE A 142 -12.21 -24.58 26.43
C ILE A 142 -11.91 -26.05 26.74
N HIS A 143 -12.13 -26.46 27.99
CA HIS A 143 -12.10 -27.88 28.36
C HIS A 143 -13.16 -28.62 27.52
N GLY A 144 -12.72 -29.54 26.66
CA GLY A 144 -13.59 -30.27 25.73
C GLY A 144 -13.58 -29.79 24.28
N GLY A 145 -12.84 -28.75 23.90
CA GLY A 145 -12.64 -28.38 22.49
C GLY A 145 -12.57 -26.88 22.21
N LEU A 146 -12.83 -26.50 20.95
CA LEU A 146 -12.91 -25.11 20.50
C LEU A 146 -14.36 -24.62 20.53
N ARG A 147 -14.56 -23.38 20.94
CA ARG A 147 -15.88 -22.72 20.98
C ARG A 147 -15.77 -21.30 20.42
N ALA A 148 -16.79 -20.86 19.69
CA ALA A 148 -16.89 -19.48 19.24
C ALA A 148 -17.05 -18.52 20.43
N GLU A 149 -16.40 -17.35 20.39
CA GLU A 149 -16.41 -16.37 21.49
C GLU A 149 -17.81 -15.80 21.79
N HIS A 150 -18.67 -15.67 20.77
CA HIS A 150 -19.99 -15.04 20.85
C HIS A 150 -21.19 -16.00 20.87
N GLU A 151 -20.99 -17.32 21.03
CA GLU A 151 -22.12 -18.22 21.27
C GLU A 151 -22.57 -18.15 22.74
N ASP A 152 -23.66 -17.42 22.98
CA ASP A 152 -24.45 -17.57 24.20
C ASP A 152 -24.85 -19.05 24.38
N ALA A 153 -24.69 -19.55 25.60
CA ALA A 153 -25.06 -20.92 25.94
C ALA A 153 -26.59 -21.08 25.97
N HIS A 154 -27.26 -21.11 24.81
CA HIS A 154 -28.70 -21.39 24.74
C HIS A 154 -28.97 -22.87 24.39
N PRO A 155 -29.68 -23.65 25.23
CA PRO A 155 -29.81 -25.11 25.06
C PRO A 155 -30.75 -25.60 23.93
N SER A 156 -31.16 -24.74 22.97
CA SER A 156 -32.32 -25.08 22.11
C SER A 156 -32.16 -24.81 20.62
N MET A 157 -31.00 -24.40 20.11
CA MET A 157 -30.83 -24.28 18.66
C MET A 157 -29.52 -24.93 18.20
N ALA A 158 -29.64 -25.86 17.25
CA ALA A 158 -28.50 -26.43 16.56
C ALA A 158 -27.76 -25.30 15.82
N ALA A 159 -26.67 -24.83 16.40
CA ALA A 159 -25.80 -23.86 15.76
C ALA A 159 -25.11 -24.53 14.57
N THR A 160 -25.50 -24.14 13.35
CA THR A 160 -24.72 -24.39 12.15
C THR A 160 -23.56 -23.41 12.06
N SER A 161 -22.72 -23.33 13.11
CA SER A 161 -21.44 -22.64 13.05
C SER A 161 -20.46 -23.60 12.36
N ALA A 162 -20.00 -23.25 11.16
CA ALA A 162 -18.99 -24.03 10.46
C ALA A 162 -17.76 -24.23 11.37
N VAL A 163 -17.37 -25.49 11.61
CA VAL A 163 -16.20 -25.84 12.42
C VAL A 163 -14.96 -25.22 11.76
N PRO A 164 -14.06 -24.54 12.51
CA PRO A 164 -12.89 -23.91 11.92
C PRO A 164 -11.96 -25.00 11.41
N THR A 165 -11.27 -24.71 10.31
CA THR A 165 -10.13 -25.56 9.89
C THR A 165 -9.10 -25.53 11.01
N LEU A 166 -8.46 -26.67 11.33
CA LEU A 166 -7.52 -26.76 12.44
C LEU A 166 -6.08 -27.00 11.96
N THR A 167 -5.11 -26.43 12.67
CA THR A 167 -3.69 -26.76 12.52
C THR A 167 -3.41 -28.15 13.09
N SER A 168 -2.21 -28.69 12.85
CA SER A 168 -1.76 -29.94 13.49
C SER A 168 -1.65 -29.85 15.02
N ALA A 169 -1.68 -28.64 15.59
CA ALA A 169 -1.77 -28.37 17.03
C ALA A 169 -3.22 -28.18 17.52
N ASN A 170 -4.22 -28.51 16.69
CA ASN A 170 -5.65 -28.30 16.94
C ASN A 170 -5.99 -26.82 17.26
N GLU A 171 -5.38 -25.87 16.54
CA GLU A 171 -5.68 -24.43 16.62
C GLU A 171 -6.52 -24.01 15.43
N PRO A 172 -7.46 -23.06 15.56
CA PRO A 172 -8.12 -22.44 14.42
C PRO A 172 -7.08 -21.96 13.41
N ALA A 173 -7.16 -22.47 12.19
CA ALA A 173 -6.20 -22.25 11.12
C ALA A 173 -6.78 -21.29 10.08
N GLY A 174 -6.03 -20.22 9.80
CA GLY A 174 -6.21 -19.45 8.57
C GLY A 174 -5.33 -19.97 7.44
N VAL A 175 -5.42 -19.32 6.29
CA VAL A 175 -4.52 -19.54 5.15
C VAL A 175 -3.91 -18.21 4.68
N VAL A 176 -3.03 -18.27 3.68
CA VAL A 176 -2.33 -17.11 3.10
C VAL A 176 -3.32 -16.05 2.59
N ASP A 177 -4.43 -16.51 2.00
CA ASP A 177 -5.48 -15.63 1.51
C ASP A 177 -6.11 -14.78 2.62
N ASP A 178 -6.26 -15.33 3.82
CA ASP A 178 -6.86 -14.63 4.95
C ASP A 178 -5.92 -13.51 5.43
N VAL A 179 -4.61 -13.76 5.44
CA VAL A 179 -3.59 -12.73 5.73
C VAL A 179 -3.65 -11.61 4.70
N LEU A 180 -3.64 -11.95 3.40
CA LEU A 180 -3.69 -10.95 2.34
C LEU A 180 -5.01 -10.17 2.36
N THR A 181 -6.13 -10.83 2.71
CA THR A 181 -7.43 -10.18 2.90
C THR A 181 -7.35 -9.08 3.94
N TYR A 182 -6.77 -9.37 5.11
CA TYR A 182 -6.60 -8.36 6.16
C TYR A 182 -5.63 -7.25 5.76
N ILE A 183 -4.55 -7.54 5.03
CA ILE A 183 -3.64 -6.52 4.50
C ILE A 183 -4.38 -5.57 3.54
N LEU A 184 -5.14 -6.11 2.59
CA LEU A 184 -5.89 -5.29 1.62
C LEU A 184 -6.99 -4.47 2.31
N LEU A 185 -7.68 -5.03 3.31
CA LEU A 185 -8.61 -4.29 4.16
C LEU A 185 -7.90 -3.14 4.89
N SER A 186 -6.72 -3.36 5.48
CA SER A 186 -5.94 -2.29 6.10
C SER A 186 -5.60 -1.16 5.13
N ILE A 187 -5.08 -1.51 3.95
CA ILE A 187 -4.69 -0.54 2.91
C ILE A 187 -5.91 0.32 2.52
N ALA A 188 -6.98 -0.32 2.06
CA ALA A 188 -8.12 0.40 1.52
C ALA A 188 -8.95 1.13 2.60
N VAL A 189 -9.08 0.59 3.82
CA VAL A 189 -9.74 1.30 4.94
C VAL A 189 -8.89 2.48 5.43
N SER A 190 -7.56 2.41 5.37
CA SER A 190 -6.68 3.53 5.77
C SER A 190 -6.85 4.77 4.89
N GLY A 191 -7.30 4.59 3.63
CA GLY A 191 -7.68 5.67 2.72
C GLY A 191 -9.07 6.24 2.99
N GLY A 192 -9.99 5.47 3.56
CA GLY A 192 -11.41 5.82 3.79
C GLY A 192 -11.70 6.53 5.13
N ASP A 193 -12.97 6.76 5.47
CA ASP A 193 -13.38 7.53 6.67
C ASP A 193 -13.10 6.82 8.01
N PHE A 194 -12.99 5.49 7.99
CA PHE A 194 -12.85 4.64 9.18
C PHE A 194 -11.39 4.26 9.48
N LYS A 195 -10.48 5.24 9.46
CA LYS A 195 -9.02 5.01 9.51
C LYS A 195 -8.55 4.28 10.77
N SER A 196 -9.24 4.44 11.90
CA SER A 196 -8.92 3.68 13.12
C SER A 196 -9.11 2.18 12.93
N ASP A 197 -10.01 1.76 12.05
CA ASP A 197 -10.35 0.36 11.82
C ASP A 197 -9.27 -0.35 10.98
N SER A 198 -8.45 0.40 10.23
CA SER A 198 -7.32 -0.17 9.49
C SER A 198 -6.31 -0.86 10.41
N HIS A 199 -6.12 -0.34 11.63
CA HIS A 199 -5.25 -0.90 12.66
C HIS A 199 -5.76 -2.22 13.21
N LYS A 200 -7.09 -2.38 13.31
CA LYS A 200 -7.73 -3.63 13.70
C LYS A 200 -7.41 -4.73 12.67
N TRP A 201 -7.60 -4.42 11.39
CA TRP A 201 -7.26 -5.34 10.31
C TRP A 201 -5.76 -5.63 10.26
N TRP A 202 -4.94 -4.61 10.51
CA TRP A 202 -3.48 -4.75 10.50
C TRP A 202 -3.00 -5.70 11.59
N SER A 203 -3.53 -5.52 12.81
CA SER A 203 -3.22 -6.37 13.95
C SER A 203 -3.62 -7.83 13.70
N LYS A 204 -4.74 -8.07 13.00
CA LYS A 204 -5.18 -9.41 12.59
C LYS A 204 -4.24 -10.01 11.54
N ALA A 205 -3.87 -9.25 10.52
CA ALA A 205 -2.92 -9.67 9.50
C ALA A 205 -1.59 -10.12 10.12
N THR A 206 -1.01 -9.28 11.00
CA THR A 206 0.26 -9.55 11.66
C THR A 206 0.18 -10.80 12.53
N ARG A 207 -0.80 -10.89 13.45
CA ARG A 207 -0.96 -12.08 14.30
C ARG A 207 -1.13 -13.36 13.48
N LEU A 208 -1.95 -13.33 12.44
CA LEU A 208 -2.19 -14.49 11.60
C LEU A 208 -0.94 -14.88 10.79
N ALA A 209 -0.18 -13.93 10.26
CA ALA A 209 1.06 -14.22 9.56
C ALA A 209 2.09 -14.95 10.46
N PHE A 210 2.22 -14.50 11.72
CA PHE A 210 3.08 -15.15 12.72
C PHE A 210 2.55 -16.52 13.15
N SER A 211 1.23 -16.68 13.35
CA SER A 211 0.66 -18.00 13.70
C SER A 211 0.83 -19.02 12.56
N LEU A 212 0.78 -18.56 11.31
CA LEU A 212 1.11 -19.34 10.13
C LEU A 212 2.61 -19.55 9.93
N LYS A 213 3.47 -18.99 10.78
CA LYS A 213 4.94 -19.03 10.71
C LYS A 213 5.49 -18.55 9.38
N MET A 214 4.85 -17.54 8.77
CA MET A 214 5.28 -17.00 7.49
C MET A 214 6.63 -16.28 7.59
N ASN A 215 6.95 -15.73 8.77
CA ASN A 215 8.24 -15.12 9.09
C ASN A 215 9.40 -16.13 9.24
N ARG A 216 9.10 -17.43 9.24
CA ARG A 216 10.06 -18.54 9.33
C ARG A 216 9.80 -19.61 8.28
N GLU A 217 9.32 -19.17 7.11
CA GLU A 217 8.97 -20.07 6.01
C GLU A 217 10.16 -20.91 5.54
N ASP A 218 11.39 -20.42 5.78
CA ASP A 218 12.65 -21.04 5.36
C ASP A 218 13.56 -21.43 6.54
N GLU A 219 13.03 -21.43 7.76
CA GLU A 219 13.72 -21.93 8.96
C GLU A 219 14.09 -23.41 8.76
N ARG A 220 15.38 -23.70 8.87
CA ARG A 220 15.91 -25.07 8.81
C ARG A 220 15.94 -25.65 10.21
N CYS A 221 15.64 -26.94 10.33
CA CYS A 221 15.74 -27.60 11.63
C CYS A 221 17.21 -27.69 12.07
N PRO A 222 17.58 -27.19 13.26
CA PRO A 222 18.95 -27.30 13.79
C PRO A 222 19.28 -28.70 14.32
N GLY A 223 18.35 -29.65 14.26
CA GLY A 223 18.50 -30.98 14.83
C GLY A 223 19.63 -31.79 14.13
N PRO A 224 20.51 -32.47 14.88
CA PRO A 224 21.64 -33.20 14.32
C PRO A 224 21.24 -34.50 13.60
N LEU A 225 19.98 -34.93 13.71
CA LEU A 225 19.48 -36.20 13.20
C LEU A 225 18.45 -35.96 12.10
N SER A 226 18.79 -36.43 10.89
CA SER A 226 17.82 -36.64 9.81
C SER A 226 17.39 -38.11 9.85
N PRO A 227 16.09 -38.43 10.02
CA PRO A 227 14.93 -37.53 10.08
C PRO A 227 14.60 -36.92 11.46
N CYS A 228 14.08 -35.68 11.48
CA CYS A 228 13.58 -35.03 12.71
C CYS A 228 12.46 -35.86 13.37
N ALA A 229 12.63 -36.14 14.68
CA ALA A 229 11.68 -36.92 15.48
C ALA A 229 10.42 -36.14 15.87
N ASN A 230 10.46 -34.81 15.87
CA ASN A 230 9.30 -33.99 16.21
C ASN A 230 8.32 -33.95 15.01
N PRO A 231 7.07 -34.44 15.14
CA PRO A 231 6.10 -34.43 14.06
C PRO A 231 5.61 -33.02 13.69
N LEU A 232 5.79 -32.03 14.57
CA LEU A 232 5.46 -30.62 14.37
C LEU A 232 6.66 -29.79 13.85
N CYS A 233 7.79 -30.45 13.57
CA CYS A 233 9.05 -29.86 13.11
C CYS A 233 8.94 -29.33 11.67
N VAL A 234 9.41 -28.11 11.43
CA VAL A 234 9.32 -27.43 10.12
C VAL A 234 10.03 -28.22 9.01
N CYS A 235 11.14 -28.92 9.31
CA CYS A 235 11.86 -29.73 8.32
C CYS A 235 11.06 -30.95 7.79
N ARG A 236 9.93 -31.32 8.39
CA ARG A 236 9.02 -32.28 7.73
C ARG A 236 8.35 -31.70 6.49
N ARG A 237 8.19 -30.36 6.38
CA ARG A 237 7.70 -29.69 5.16
C ARG A 237 8.66 -29.85 3.98
N GLU A 238 9.96 -30.05 4.24
CA GLU A 238 10.97 -30.31 3.20
C GLU A 238 10.82 -31.69 2.54
N ARG A 239 9.90 -32.55 3.03
CA ARG A 239 9.56 -33.83 2.40
C ARG A 239 8.48 -33.73 1.34
N ASP A 240 7.85 -32.57 1.18
CA ASP A 240 6.87 -32.39 0.11
C ASP A 240 7.59 -32.49 -1.24
N PRO A 241 7.03 -33.24 -2.20
CA PRO A 241 7.65 -33.37 -3.52
C PRO A 241 7.83 -32.01 -4.16
N LEU A 242 9.01 -31.78 -4.75
CA LEU A 242 9.35 -30.58 -5.51
C LEU A 242 8.46 -30.49 -6.76
N THR A 243 7.26 -29.94 -6.56
CA THR A 243 6.27 -29.69 -7.60
C THR A 243 6.15 -28.19 -7.82
N LEU A 244 5.78 -27.78 -9.03
CA LEU A 244 5.54 -26.37 -9.36
C LEU A 244 4.55 -25.72 -8.37
N GLN A 245 3.45 -26.44 -8.06
CA GLN A 245 2.43 -25.96 -7.14
C GLN A 245 2.95 -25.78 -5.70
N ALA A 246 3.82 -26.67 -5.21
CA ALA A 246 4.42 -26.52 -3.89
C ALA A 246 5.36 -25.32 -3.82
N VAL A 247 6.22 -25.14 -4.85
CA VAL A 247 7.11 -23.98 -4.95
C VAL A 247 6.31 -22.68 -5.02
N GLU A 248 5.26 -22.66 -5.84
CA GLU A 248 4.37 -21.51 -6.01
C GLU A 248 3.70 -21.12 -4.69
N ARG A 249 3.08 -22.07 -3.98
CA ARG A 249 2.46 -21.80 -2.67
C ARG A 249 3.44 -21.24 -1.64
N ARG A 250 4.67 -21.76 -1.59
CA ARG A 250 5.70 -21.24 -0.68
C ARG A 250 6.11 -19.83 -1.08
N GLU A 251 6.19 -19.55 -2.37
CA GLU A 251 6.53 -18.21 -2.84
C GLU A 251 5.42 -17.18 -2.58
N GLU A 252 4.15 -17.56 -2.74
CA GLU A 252 3.02 -16.73 -2.32
C GLU A 252 3.11 -16.36 -0.83
N ARG A 253 3.48 -17.33 0.02
CA ARG A 253 3.70 -17.10 1.46
C ARG A 253 4.80 -16.07 1.71
N ARG A 254 5.95 -16.20 1.04
CA ARG A 254 7.05 -15.22 1.13
C ARG A 254 6.59 -13.84 0.68
N ARG A 255 5.94 -13.74 -0.48
CA ARG A 255 5.48 -12.46 -1.04
C ARG A 255 4.46 -11.76 -0.13
N VAL A 256 3.49 -12.48 0.44
CA VAL A 256 2.55 -11.89 1.41
C VAL A 256 3.28 -11.43 2.68
N PHE A 257 4.23 -12.23 3.19
CA PHE A 257 5.03 -11.82 4.34
C PHE A 257 5.86 -10.56 4.07
N TRP A 258 6.52 -10.49 2.91
CA TRP A 258 7.34 -9.32 2.55
C TRP A 258 6.50 -8.07 2.24
N LEU A 259 5.26 -8.25 1.77
CA LEU A 259 4.29 -7.14 1.66
C LEU A 259 3.90 -6.63 3.05
N LEU A 260 3.57 -7.54 3.97
CA LEU A 260 3.30 -7.19 5.37
C LEU A 260 4.51 -6.47 6.01
N TYR A 261 5.72 -7.00 5.82
CA TYR A 261 6.96 -6.40 6.32
C TYR A 261 7.13 -4.97 5.80
N SER A 262 6.98 -4.76 4.49
CA SER A 262 7.13 -3.44 3.86
C SER A 262 6.11 -2.44 4.39
N LEU A 263 4.87 -2.88 4.54
CA LEU A 263 3.79 -2.05 5.05
C LEU A 263 3.91 -1.76 6.55
N ASP A 264 4.49 -2.66 7.35
CA ASP A 264 4.78 -2.40 8.77
C ASP A 264 5.64 -1.15 8.92
N ARG A 265 6.72 -1.02 8.14
CA ARG A 265 7.60 0.16 8.19
C ARG A 265 6.92 1.41 7.66
N HIS A 266 6.21 1.29 6.54
CA HIS A 266 5.45 2.40 5.98
C HIS A 266 4.41 2.95 6.96
N LEU A 267 3.63 2.08 7.60
CA LEU A 267 2.61 2.46 8.57
C LEU A 267 3.25 2.95 9.89
N SER A 268 4.35 2.36 10.33
CA SER A 268 5.10 2.82 11.50
C SER A 268 5.66 4.23 11.33
N LEU A 269 6.18 4.57 10.14
CA LEU A 269 6.55 5.94 9.79
C LEU A 269 5.32 6.86 9.84
N SER A 270 4.21 6.41 9.26
CA SER A 270 2.97 7.20 9.13
C SER A 270 2.30 7.52 10.46
N PHE A 271 2.28 6.56 11.39
CA PHE A 271 1.63 6.70 12.70
C PHE A 271 2.60 6.99 13.83
N ASN A 272 3.90 7.15 13.51
CA ASN A 272 4.98 7.27 14.48
C ASN A 272 4.91 6.18 15.56
N THR A 273 4.90 4.91 15.14
CA THR A 273 4.84 3.75 16.03
C THR A 273 6.09 2.90 15.90
N ILE A 274 6.33 2.05 16.91
CA ILE A 274 7.37 1.01 16.84
C ILE A 274 6.99 -0.05 15.78
N LEU A 275 7.99 -0.80 15.32
CA LEU A 275 7.80 -1.89 14.36
C LEU A 275 7.10 -3.09 15.01
N SER A 276 6.15 -3.70 14.29
CA SER A 276 5.46 -4.91 14.73
C SER A 276 6.18 -6.19 14.30
N VAL A 277 6.97 -6.11 13.22
CA VAL A 277 7.74 -7.22 12.66
C VAL A 277 9.23 -6.89 12.78
N PRO A 278 9.95 -7.35 13.81
CA PRO A 278 11.39 -7.11 13.92
C PRO A 278 12.19 -7.87 12.87
N ASP A 279 13.31 -7.31 12.42
CA ASP A 279 14.20 -7.95 11.44
C ASP A 279 14.78 -9.27 11.95
N SER A 280 15.03 -9.37 13.26
CA SER A 280 15.51 -10.58 13.93
C SER A 280 14.56 -11.78 13.83
N TYR A 281 13.30 -11.56 13.44
CA TYR A 281 12.30 -12.61 13.28
C TYR A 281 12.16 -13.09 11.83
N CYS A 282 12.90 -12.50 10.89
CA CYS A 282 12.75 -12.71 9.45
C CYS A 282 13.67 -13.83 8.94
N GLU A 283 13.28 -15.08 9.16
CA GLU A 283 13.93 -16.28 8.60
C GLU A 283 13.23 -16.73 7.32
N VAL A 284 13.16 -15.81 6.36
CA VAL A 284 12.48 -15.98 5.07
C VAL A 284 13.43 -15.61 3.95
N TYR A 285 13.47 -16.39 2.86
CA TYR A 285 14.21 -15.97 1.67
C TYR A 285 13.63 -14.69 1.09
N THR A 286 14.49 -13.86 0.52
CA THR A 286 14.07 -12.76 -0.36
C THR A 286 13.11 -13.27 -1.45
N PRO A 287 12.13 -12.47 -1.90
CA PRO A 287 11.24 -12.88 -2.98
C PRO A 287 12.02 -13.23 -4.25
N LEU A 288 11.50 -14.17 -5.04
CA LEU A 288 12.00 -14.41 -6.39
C LEU A 288 11.86 -13.12 -7.21
N PRO A 289 12.86 -12.79 -8.05
CA PRO A 289 12.77 -11.68 -9.00
C PRO A 289 11.48 -11.76 -9.81
N GLU A 290 10.88 -10.61 -10.14
CA GLU A 290 9.53 -10.57 -10.71
C GLU A 290 9.46 -11.33 -12.05
N TYR A 291 10.52 -11.25 -12.85
CA TYR A 291 10.61 -11.97 -14.13
C TYR A 291 10.67 -13.50 -13.94
N VAL A 292 11.31 -13.99 -12.88
CA VAL A 292 11.38 -15.42 -12.54
C VAL A 292 10.01 -15.88 -12.06
N TRP A 293 9.38 -15.09 -11.20
CA TRP A 293 8.06 -15.41 -10.65
C TRP A 293 6.99 -15.53 -11.73
N GLU A 294 6.92 -14.58 -12.67
CA GLU A 294 5.93 -14.62 -13.75
C GLU A 294 6.19 -15.73 -14.78
N ASN A 295 7.42 -16.27 -14.85
CA ASN A 295 7.81 -17.35 -15.78
C ASN A 295 8.22 -18.64 -15.06
N LEU A 296 7.72 -18.88 -13.84
CA LEU A 296 8.13 -20.01 -12.99
C LEU A 296 7.92 -21.38 -13.66
N ASP A 297 6.93 -21.51 -14.54
CA ASP A 297 6.63 -22.71 -15.33
C ASP A 297 7.62 -22.97 -16.47
N SER A 298 8.33 -21.93 -16.93
CA SER A 298 9.34 -22.04 -17.99
C SER A 298 10.74 -22.38 -17.45
N ILE A 299 10.96 -22.27 -16.14
CA ILE A 299 12.26 -22.45 -15.49
C ILE A 299 12.28 -23.78 -14.75
N ARG A 300 13.36 -24.56 -14.88
CA ARG A 300 13.47 -25.80 -14.12
C ARG A 300 13.60 -25.47 -12.63
N LEU A 301 12.86 -26.17 -11.76
CA LEU A 301 12.83 -25.87 -10.32
C LEU A 301 14.21 -25.96 -9.63
N ASN A 302 15.13 -26.77 -10.18
CA ASN A 302 16.49 -26.90 -9.68
C ASN A 302 17.43 -25.77 -10.15
N GLU A 303 17.00 -24.96 -11.11
CA GLU A 303 17.74 -23.82 -11.69
C GLU A 303 17.24 -22.47 -11.13
N LEU A 304 16.40 -22.50 -10.09
CA LEU A 304 15.94 -21.27 -9.42
C LEU A 304 17.13 -20.49 -8.85
N PRO A 305 17.10 -19.15 -8.92
CA PRO A 305 18.21 -18.32 -8.45
C PRO A 305 18.46 -18.54 -6.96
N VAL A 306 19.72 -18.42 -6.57
CA VAL A 306 20.13 -18.42 -5.17
C VAL A 306 19.55 -17.20 -4.48
N ARG A 307 19.08 -17.39 -3.24
CA ARG A 307 18.43 -16.35 -2.43
C ARG A 307 19.06 -16.25 -1.06
N HIS A 308 18.94 -15.09 -0.46
CA HIS A 308 19.42 -14.81 0.88
C HIS A 308 18.24 -14.79 1.85
N VAL A 309 18.49 -15.19 3.10
CA VAL A 309 17.51 -15.10 4.18
C VAL A 309 17.62 -13.72 4.83
N GLY A 310 16.48 -13.12 5.14
CA GLY A 310 16.39 -11.83 5.80
C GLY A 310 16.08 -10.67 4.85
N PRO A 311 15.89 -9.46 5.40
CA PRO A 311 15.48 -8.31 4.63
C PRO A 311 16.62 -7.85 3.71
N PRO A 312 16.36 -7.65 2.40
CA PRO A 312 17.37 -7.11 1.50
C PRO A 312 17.55 -5.61 1.74
N THR A 313 18.73 -5.07 1.45
CA THR A 313 19.02 -3.62 1.54
C THR A 313 19.53 -3.02 0.22
N LEU A 314 19.65 -3.84 -0.83
CA LEU A 314 20.10 -3.43 -2.16
C LEU A 314 18.98 -3.55 -3.18
N ALA A 315 18.94 -2.63 -4.14
CA ALA A 315 18.06 -2.74 -5.29
C ALA A 315 18.52 -3.87 -6.21
N SER A 316 17.61 -4.75 -6.63
CA SER A 316 17.92 -5.90 -7.48
C SER A 316 17.15 -5.91 -8.81
N GLY A 317 16.26 -4.94 -9.02
CA GLY A 317 15.34 -4.93 -10.16
C GLY A 317 14.26 -3.86 -10.01
N THR A 318 13.24 -3.93 -10.87
CA THR A 318 12.19 -2.90 -10.98
C THR A 318 10.89 -3.27 -10.26
N GLY A 319 10.72 -4.51 -9.81
CA GLY A 319 9.54 -4.93 -9.07
C GLY A 319 9.49 -4.32 -7.66
N PHE A 320 8.29 -4.28 -7.07
CA PHE A 320 8.06 -3.78 -5.71
C PHE A 320 9.03 -4.40 -4.68
N PHE A 321 9.21 -5.72 -4.71
CA PHE A 321 10.11 -6.41 -3.80
C PHE A 321 11.60 -6.22 -4.12
N GLU A 322 11.92 -5.74 -5.31
CA GLU A 322 13.29 -5.58 -5.79
C GLU A 322 13.81 -4.15 -5.59
N SER A 323 12.93 -3.15 -5.52
CA SER A 323 13.29 -1.73 -5.39
C SER A 323 12.72 -1.05 -4.13
N PHE A 324 11.49 -1.39 -3.72
CA PHE A 324 10.83 -0.74 -2.57
C PHE A 324 11.08 -1.48 -1.25
N LEU A 325 11.01 -2.82 -1.25
CA LEU A 325 11.32 -3.62 -0.05
C LEU A 325 12.69 -3.29 0.57
N PRO A 326 13.78 -3.09 -0.21
CA PRO A 326 15.06 -2.74 0.39
C PRO A 326 15.09 -1.37 1.07
N LEU A 327 14.38 -0.38 0.52
CA LEU A 327 14.19 0.91 1.20
C LEU A 327 13.41 0.75 2.50
N MET A 328 12.44 -0.18 2.54
CA MET A 328 11.67 -0.45 3.76
C MET A 328 12.50 -1.16 4.83
N ALA A 329 13.48 -1.98 4.46
CA ALA A 329 14.44 -2.53 5.42
C ALA A 329 15.25 -1.41 6.09
N ILE A 330 15.83 -0.52 5.29
CA ILE A 330 16.62 0.62 5.81
C ILE A 330 15.75 1.60 6.62
N LEU A 331 14.50 1.83 6.20
CA LEU A 331 13.53 2.60 6.98
C LEU A 331 13.27 1.97 8.35
N GLY A 332 13.27 0.64 8.46
CA GLY A 332 13.16 -0.08 9.72
C GLY A 332 14.27 0.30 10.69
N ASP A 333 15.52 0.33 10.23
CA ASP A 333 16.68 0.75 11.03
C ASP A 333 16.55 2.20 11.51
N ILE A 334 16.07 3.09 10.62
CA ILE A 334 15.83 4.50 10.94
C ILE A 334 14.74 4.65 12.02
N ILE A 335 13.65 3.90 11.91
CA ILE A 335 12.55 3.89 12.89
C ILE A 335 13.06 3.39 14.25
N GLU A 336 13.82 2.30 14.28
CA GLU A 336 14.37 1.76 15.53
C GLU A 336 15.33 2.74 16.21
N LEU A 337 16.20 3.39 15.43
CA LEU A 337 17.07 4.45 15.92
C LEU A 337 16.28 5.65 16.45
N HIS A 338 15.23 6.08 15.74
CA HIS A 338 14.36 7.15 16.19
C HIS A 338 13.72 6.85 17.56
N HIS A 339 13.11 5.67 17.72
CA HIS A 339 12.49 5.30 18.98
C HIS A 339 13.52 5.10 20.10
N ARG A 340 14.72 4.60 19.78
CA ARG A 340 15.83 4.54 20.75
C ARG A 340 16.23 5.92 21.25
N ARG A 341 16.35 6.93 20.38
CA ARG A 341 16.68 8.32 20.77
C ARG A 341 15.69 8.88 21.79
N HIS A 342 14.43 8.47 21.73
CA HIS A 342 13.37 8.91 22.63
C HIS A 342 13.15 7.97 23.83
N HIS A 343 13.93 6.90 23.94
CA HIS A 343 13.75 5.92 25.02
C HIS A 343 14.29 6.47 26.35
N PRO A 344 13.51 6.43 27.47
CA PRO A 344 13.86 7.09 28.74
C PRO A 344 15.22 6.69 29.35
N ARG A 345 15.70 5.49 29.05
CA ARG A 345 16.98 4.97 29.57
C ARG A 345 18.08 4.85 28.51
N LEU A 346 17.74 4.88 27.23
CA LEU A 346 18.67 4.57 26.13
C LEU A 346 18.90 5.76 25.19
N GLY A 347 18.09 6.82 25.29
CA GLY A 347 18.19 8.00 24.42
C GLY A 347 19.47 8.81 24.59
N GLY A 348 20.10 8.76 25.77
CA GLY A 348 21.38 9.43 26.02
C GLY A 348 22.62 8.66 25.54
N LEU A 349 22.45 7.45 24.97
CA LEU A 349 23.56 6.68 24.43
C LEU A 349 23.97 7.23 23.07
N ASP A 350 25.27 7.25 22.80
CA ASP A 350 25.80 7.61 21.49
C ASP A 350 25.20 6.73 20.38
N ASP A 351 24.81 7.39 19.29
CA ASP A 351 24.20 6.79 18.11
C ASP A 351 25.06 6.93 16.85
N MET A 352 26.26 7.49 16.96
CA MET A 352 27.14 7.76 15.82
C MET A 352 27.39 6.51 14.97
N HIS A 353 27.63 5.36 15.60
CA HIS A 353 27.86 4.11 14.88
C HIS A 353 26.60 3.62 14.15
N SER A 354 25.43 3.72 14.78
CA SER A 354 24.16 3.38 14.14
C SER A 354 23.89 4.27 12.93
N VAL A 355 24.10 5.58 13.05
CA VAL A 355 23.97 6.52 11.93
C VAL A 355 24.94 6.17 10.80
N MET A 356 26.20 5.88 11.11
CA MET A 356 27.20 5.49 10.10
C MET A 356 26.81 4.21 9.34
N VAL A 357 26.30 3.19 10.04
CA VAL A 357 25.82 1.95 9.40
C VAL A 357 24.66 2.24 8.46
N ILE A 358 23.66 3.00 8.91
CA ILE A 358 22.48 3.33 8.09
C ILE A 358 22.87 4.21 6.89
N SER A 359 23.72 5.22 7.08
CA SER A 359 24.24 6.05 5.98
C SER A 359 24.97 5.21 4.93
N LYS A 360 25.73 4.19 5.35
CA LYS A 360 26.37 3.26 4.43
C LYS A 360 25.34 2.42 3.66
N LEU A 361 24.30 1.91 4.32
CA LEU A 361 23.24 1.16 3.65
C LEU A 361 22.51 2.00 2.59
N LEU A 362 22.25 3.28 2.89
CA LEU A 362 21.65 4.22 1.94
C LEU A 362 22.57 4.43 0.71
N ALA A 363 23.88 4.62 0.92
CA ALA A 363 24.85 4.76 -0.16
C ALA A 363 25.00 3.48 -1.00
N ASP A 364 25.05 2.32 -0.35
CA ASP A 364 25.11 1.02 -1.03
C ASP A 364 23.83 0.78 -1.86
N PHE A 365 22.66 1.17 -1.34
CA PHE A 365 21.39 1.14 -2.08
C PHE A 365 21.44 2.07 -3.31
N GLU A 366 21.90 3.31 -3.15
CA GLU A 366 22.04 4.28 -4.26
C GLU A 366 22.89 3.71 -5.39
N LEU A 367 24.06 3.15 -5.07
CA LEU A 367 24.95 2.51 -6.03
C LEU A 367 24.27 1.33 -6.75
N SER A 368 23.53 0.50 -6.01
CA SER A 368 22.79 -0.62 -6.60
C SER A 368 21.64 -0.14 -7.51
N LEU A 369 20.93 0.92 -7.12
CA LEU A 369 19.85 1.53 -7.91
C LEU A 369 20.41 2.14 -9.20
N ASP A 370 21.59 2.76 -9.13
CA ASP A 370 22.22 3.36 -10.29
C ASP A 370 22.69 2.35 -11.31
N SER A 371 23.08 1.16 -10.86
CA SER A 371 23.45 0.04 -11.73
C SER A 371 22.27 -0.55 -12.50
N LEU A 372 21.01 -0.24 -12.13
CA LEU A 372 19.84 -0.74 -12.84
C LEU A 372 19.76 -0.17 -14.27
N GLY A 373 19.73 -1.06 -15.26
CA GLY A 373 19.62 -0.70 -16.67
C GLY A 373 20.94 -0.32 -17.34
N GLY A 374 22.07 -0.39 -16.63
CA GLY A 374 23.39 -0.37 -17.26
C GLY A 374 23.71 -1.72 -17.93
N ASP A 375 24.50 -1.70 -18.99
CA ASP A 375 25.20 -2.88 -19.51
C ASP A 375 26.27 -3.31 -18.47
N ALA A 376 25.83 -3.82 -17.33
CA ALA A 376 26.74 -4.47 -16.41
C ALA A 376 27.25 -5.73 -17.12
N PRO A 377 28.56 -5.88 -17.37
CA PRO A 377 29.07 -7.16 -17.81
C PRO A 377 28.77 -8.12 -16.67
N VAL A 378 28.02 -9.19 -16.98
CA VAL A 378 27.90 -10.36 -16.12
C VAL A 378 29.31 -10.64 -15.60
N ARG A 379 29.57 -10.33 -14.32
CA ARG A 379 30.83 -10.70 -13.69
C ARG A 379 30.91 -12.21 -13.83
N SER A 380 31.87 -12.64 -14.64
CA SER A 380 32.14 -14.03 -14.99
C SER A 380 32.09 -14.92 -13.75
N PHE A 381 31.05 -15.75 -13.66
CA PHE A 381 31.26 -17.15 -13.36
C PHE A 381 31.35 -17.85 -14.71
N SER A 382 32.58 -17.98 -15.21
CA SER A 382 32.89 -18.56 -16.50
C SER A 382 32.45 -20.02 -16.58
N ASP A 383 31.96 -20.35 -17.79
CA ASP A 383 31.78 -21.69 -18.39
C ASP A 383 30.37 -22.27 -18.38
N MET A 384 29.56 -21.88 -19.37
CA MET A 384 28.71 -22.79 -20.18
C MET A 384 28.25 -22.10 -21.50
N PRO A 385 28.04 -22.87 -22.60
CA PRO A 385 27.95 -22.32 -23.95
C PRO A 385 26.61 -21.64 -24.23
N ALA A 386 26.71 -20.55 -24.97
CA ALA A 386 25.59 -19.78 -25.52
C ALA A 386 24.74 -20.65 -26.47
N SER A 387 23.48 -20.89 -26.08
CA SER A 387 22.38 -21.14 -27.02
C SER A 387 21.07 -21.20 -26.23
N MET A 388 20.28 -20.12 -26.27
CA MET A 388 18.81 -20.19 -26.41
C MET A 388 18.28 -18.77 -26.61
N SER A 389 17.73 -18.51 -27.79
CA SER A 389 16.83 -17.39 -28.04
C SER A 389 15.59 -17.52 -27.17
N GLY A 390 15.52 -16.75 -26.10
CA GLY A 390 14.28 -16.40 -25.40
C GLY A 390 14.10 -14.90 -25.54
N GLY A 391 13.01 -14.46 -26.17
CA GLY A 391 12.77 -13.05 -26.50
C GLY A 391 12.92 -12.15 -25.27
N LEU A 392 13.86 -11.20 -25.37
CA LEU A 392 13.87 -10.02 -24.51
C LEU A 392 12.52 -9.30 -24.66
N PRO A 393 11.95 -8.75 -23.57
CA PRO A 393 10.74 -7.94 -23.66
C PRO A 393 10.99 -6.73 -24.58
N PRO A 394 9.93 -6.10 -25.14
CA PRO A 394 10.08 -4.91 -25.97
C PRO A 394 10.92 -3.87 -25.23
N MET A 395 12.08 -3.53 -25.81
CA MET A 395 13.15 -2.79 -25.13
C MET A 395 12.68 -1.43 -24.54
N ASP A 396 11.63 -0.85 -25.13
CA ASP A 396 11.10 0.48 -24.81
C ASP A 396 10.29 0.54 -23.49
N SER A 397 9.54 -0.52 -23.14
CA SER A 397 8.74 -0.55 -21.90
C SER A 397 9.57 -0.85 -20.65
N SER A 398 10.69 -1.55 -20.81
CA SER A 398 11.63 -1.79 -19.70
C SER A 398 12.35 -0.50 -19.30
N SER A 399 12.70 0.34 -20.27
CA SER A 399 13.43 1.60 -20.06
C SER A 399 12.56 2.67 -19.38
N SER A 400 11.28 2.79 -19.74
CA SER A 400 10.35 3.70 -19.06
C SER A 400 10.11 3.28 -17.60
N ARG A 401 9.93 1.97 -17.34
CA ARG A 401 9.78 1.44 -15.98
C ARG A 401 11.04 1.63 -15.13
N ILE A 402 12.23 1.39 -15.69
CA ILE A 402 13.50 1.65 -14.99
C ILE A 402 13.58 3.13 -14.59
N ARG A 403 13.25 4.06 -15.50
CA ARG A 403 13.25 5.50 -15.19
C ARG A 403 12.28 5.86 -14.06
N LEU A 404 11.06 5.31 -14.08
CA LEU A 404 10.08 5.51 -13.00
C LEU A 404 10.63 5.00 -11.66
N VAL A 405 11.08 3.74 -11.63
CA VAL A 405 11.60 3.12 -10.41
C VAL A 405 12.79 3.91 -9.87
N LYS A 406 13.76 4.27 -10.71
CA LYS A 406 14.90 5.09 -10.29
C LYS A 406 14.43 6.41 -9.68
N ALA A 407 13.55 7.15 -10.36
CA ALA A 407 13.09 8.45 -9.86
C ALA A 407 12.37 8.36 -8.50
N TYR A 408 11.44 7.42 -8.35
CA TYR A 408 10.72 7.21 -7.10
C TYR A 408 11.62 6.69 -5.97
N SER A 409 12.49 5.70 -6.26
CA SER A 409 13.42 5.15 -5.28
C SER A 409 14.45 6.18 -4.82
N THR A 410 14.99 7.02 -5.71
CA THR A 410 15.91 8.11 -5.35
C THR A 410 15.21 9.18 -4.50
N HIS A 411 13.96 9.52 -4.80
CA HIS A 411 13.19 10.41 -3.93
C HIS A 411 13.05 9.84 -2.51
N ILE A 412 12.59 8.59 -2.39
CA ILE A 412 12.43 7.94 -1.09
C ILE A 412 13.77 7.83 -0.36
N LEU A 413 14.85 7.49 -1.07
CA LEU A 413 16.21 7.45 -0.52
C LEU A 413 16.60 8.78 0.14
N HIS A 414 16.40 9.90 -0.54
CA HIS A 414 16.66 11.22 0.06
C HIS A 414 15.76 11.52 1.25
N VAL A 415 14.50 11.11 1.22
CA VAL A 415 13.60 11.23 2.38
C VAL A 415 14.10 10.38 3.55
N LEU A 416 14.67 9.20 3.31
CA LEU A 416 15.30 8.40 4.38
C LEU A 416 16.51 9.10 4.99
N HIS A 417 17.33 9.80 4.19
CA HIS A 417 18.39 10.66 4.73
C HIS A 417 17.84 11.81 5.57
N VAL A 418 16.74 12.46 5.11
CA VAL A 418 16.03 13.50 5.89
C VAL A 418 15.57 12.93 7.23
N LEU A 419 14.98 11.73 7.27
CA LEU A 419 14.53 11.09 8.50
C LEU A 419 15.69 10.67 9.43
N LEU A 420 16.83 10.26 8.88
CA LEU A 420 17.99 9.85 9.66
C LEU A 420 18.65 11.02 10.41
N HIS A 421 18.78 12.17 9.72
CA HIS A 421 19.48 13.36 10.22
C HIS A 421 18.55 14.42 10.82
N GLY A 422 17.30 14.44 10.38
CA GLY A 422 16.27 15.38 10.82
C GLY A 422 15.56 14.98 12.11
N LYS A 423 14.71 15.90 12.60
CA LYS A 423 13.70 15.59 13.60
C LYS A 423 12.50 14.91 12.92
N TRP A 424 11.73 14.13 13.66
CA TRP A 424 10.70 13.26 13.07
C TRP A 424 9.42 13.98 12.67
N ASP A 425 9.18 15.17 13.23
CA ASP A 425 7.99 15.96 12.97
C ASP A 425 8.28 17.45 12.79
N ALA A 426 7.38 18.11 12.06
CA ALA A 426 7.48 19.53 11.73
C ALA A 426 7.45 20.45 12.95
N ILE A 427 6.78 20.08 14.05
CA ILE A 427 6.70 20.92 15.25
C ILE A 427 8.08 20.94 15.92
N SER A 428 8.63 19.75 16.17
CA SER A 428 9.98 19.61 16.73
C SER A 428 11.04 20.26 15.82
N MET A 429 10.88 20.19 14.49
CA MET A 429 11.76 20.89 13.54
C MET A 429 11.68 22.42 13.66
N LEU A 430 10.50 22.98 13.93
CA LEU A 430 10.29 24.42 14.06
C LEU A 430 10.58 24.96 15.48
N ASP A 431 10.70 24.08 16.47
CA ASP A 431 11.02 24.45 17.84
C ASP A 431 12.52 24.79 17.97
N ASP A 432 12.80 26.04 18.36
CA ASP A 432 14.15 26.62 18.52
C ASP A 432 14.83 26.20 19.84
N GLY A 433 14.33 25.16 20.51
CA GLY A 433 14.81 24.72 21.82
C GLY A 433 16.22 24.12 21.84
N ASP A 434 16.80 23.78 20.67
CA ASP A 434 18.12 23.17 20.54
C ASP A 434 19.00 23.83 19.45
N ASP A 435 20.32 23.67 19.56
CA ASP A 435 21.30 24.19 18.58
C ASP A 435 21.30 23.39 17.25
N TRP A 436 20.27 22.57 16.98
CA TRP A 436 20.23 21.63 15.86
C TRP A 436 20.44 22.32 14.51
N ILE A 437 19.89 23.52 14.29
CA ILE A 437 19.99 24.30 13.04
C ILE A 437 21.46 24.62 12.68
N THR A 438 22.34 24.73 13.67
CA THR A 438 23.77 25.00 13.45
C THR A 438 24.61 23.74 13.27
N SER A 439 24.01 22.56 13.45
CA SER A 439 24.70 21.28 13.43
C SER A 439 24.94 20.75 12.01
N LYS A 440 25.94 19.88 11.86
CA LYS A 440 26.16 19.13 10.61
C LYS A 440 24.92 18.33 10.19
N ARG A 441 24.15 17.78 11.15
CA ARG A 441 22.93 17.00 10.87
C ARG A 441 21.88 17.83 10.14
N PHE A 442 21.74 19.10 10.51
CA PHE A 442 20.86 20.01 9.80
C PHE A 442 21.31 20.24 8.36
N THR A 443 22.60 20.45 8.11
CA THR A 443 23.13 20.63 6.75
C THR A 443 22.87 19.40 5.86
N GLU A 444 23.09 18.19 6.38
CA GLU A 444 22.80 16.94 5.65
C GLU A 444 21.30 16.82 5.34
N CYS A 445 20.44 17.04 6.36
CA CYS A 445 18.98 17.01 6.21
C CYS A 445 18.49 18.02 5.18
N ALA A 446 18.99 19.26 5.24
CA ALA A 446 18.69 20.35 4.32
C ALA A 446 19.04 19.99 2.87
N SER A 447 20.26 19.50 2.65
CA SER A 447 20.76 19.12 1.33
C SER A 447 19.86 18.04 0.71
N HIS A 448 19.57 16.98 1.47
CA HIS A 448 18.75 15.88 0.98
C HIS A 448 17.28 16.27 0.74
N ALA A 449 16.71 17.20 1.50
CA ALA A 449 15.36 17.69 1.23
C ALA A 449 15.28 18.48 -0.09
N ILE A 450 16.30 19.28 -0.41
CA ILE A 450 16.39 19.95 -1.70
C ILE A 450 16.53 18.92 -2.83
N SER A 451 17.42 17.92 -2.69
CA SER A 451 17.55 16.83 -3.67
C SER A 451 16.26 16.01 -3.82
N ALA A 452 15.52 15.75 -2.73
CA ALA A 452 14.22 15.08 -2.76
C ALA A 452 13.21 15.89 -3.59
N SER A 453 13.20 17.22 -3.47
CA SER A 453 12.32 18.11 -4.25
C SER A 453 12.68 18.14 -5.75
N GLN A 454 13.96 17.99 -6.09
CA GLN A 454 14.41 17.87 -7.49
C GLN A 454 13.96 16.54 -8.10
N CYS A 455 14.04 15.45 -7.32
CA CYS A 455 13.49 14.16 -7.73
C CYS A 455 11.98 14.25 -7.98
N VAL A 456 11.24 14.99 -7.16
CA VAL A 456 9.80 15.25 -7.38
C VAL A 456 9.52 15.94 -8.71
N SER A 457 10.33 16.93 -9.10
CA SER A 457 10.21 17.57 -10.42
C SER A 457 10.42 16.58 -11.56
N THR A 458 11.40 15.68 -11.42
CA THR A 458 11.66 14.60 -12.39
C THR A 458 10.48 13.62 -12.43
N ILE A 459 9.95 13.22 -11.28
CA ILE A 459 8.78 12.34 -11.16
C ILE A 459 7.58 12.97 -11.89
N LEU A 460 7.25 14.24 -11.62
CA LEU A 460 6.12 14.92 -12.28
C LEU A 460 6.30 15.09 -13.80
N THR A 461 7.53 14.99 -14.30
CA THR A 461 7.81 15.01 -15.75
C THR A 461 7.49 13.67 -16.40
N ILE A 462 7.69 12.55 -15.70
CA ILE A 462 7.54 11.19 -16.24
C ILE A 462 6.24 10.49 -15.79
N ASP A 463 5.65 10.91 -14.67
CA ASP A 463 4.38 10.47 -14.09
C ASP A 463 3.62 11.69 -13.54
N PRO A 464 3.03 12.52 -14.43
CA PRO A 464 2.39 13.79 -14.04
C PRO A 464 1.14 13.61 -13.16
N GLU A 465 0.59 12.40 -13.11
CA GLU A 465 -0.58 12.04 -12.31
C GLU A 465 -0.20 11.22 -11.05
N LEU A 466 1.09 10.96 -10.82
CA LEU A 466 1.60 10.21 -9.66
C LEU A 466 0.94 8.82 -9.48
N THR A 467 0.63 8.16 -10.60
CA THR A 467 -0.12 6.90 -10.63
C THR A 467 0.71 5.68 -10.26
N PHE A 468 2.03 5.74 -10.41
CA PHE A 468 2.91 4.59 -10.24
C PHE A 468 2.93 4.02 -8.82
N MET A 469 2.94 4.89 -7.80
CA MET A 469 2.99 4.52 -6.37
C MET A 469 2.09 5.41 -5.51
N SER A 470 0.94 5.84 -6.05
CA SER A 470 0.05 6.83 -5.44
C SER A 470 -0.21 6.59 -3.94
N TYR A 471 -0.63 5.38 -3.54
CA TYR A 471 -0.92 5.05 -2.14
C TYR A 471 0.27 5.27 -1.19
N LEU A 472 1.48 4.90 -1.63
CA LEU A 472 2.68 4.93 -0.79
C LEU A 472 3.38 6.29 -0.82
N PHE A 473 3.34 7.00 -1.95
CA PHE A 473 4.19 8.14 -2.20
C PHE A 473 3.91 9.33 -1.27
N GLY A 474 2.63 9.54 -0.89
CA GLY A 474 2.21 10.69 -0.11
C GLY A 474 2.95 10.87 1.22
N ILE A 475 3.25 9.80 1.96
CA ILE A 475 3.99 9.91 3.23
C ILE A 475 5.41 10.42 2.99
N TYR A 476 6.08 9.97 1.93
CA TYR A 476 7.47 10.33 1.65
C TYR A 476 7.56 11.76 1.13
N LEU A 477 6.61 12.17 0.29
CA LEU A 477 6.47 13.55 -0.16
C LEU A 477 6.29 14.50 1.03
N LEU A 478 5.43 14.13 2.00
CA LEU A 478 5.17 14.93 3.19
C LEU A 478 6.38 14.98 4.14
N GLN A 479 7.01 13.83 4.44
CA GLN A 479 8.20 13.78 5.30
C GLN A 479 9.38 14.56 4.72
N GLY A 480 9.59 14.49 3.40
CA GLY A 480 10.60 15.29 2.70
C GLY A 480 10.32 16.81 2.71
N SER A 481 9.07 17.23 2.93
CA SER A 481 8.67 18.64 2.90
C SER A 481 8.84 19.41 4.22
N PHE A 482 8.94 18.73 5.36
CA PHE A 482 8.91 19.39 6.67
C PHE A 482 10.03 20.42 6.85
N ILE A 483 11.25 20.13 6.44
CA ILE A 483 12.35 21.10 6.57
C ILE A 483 12.21 22.30 5.63
N LEU A 484 11.52 22.15 4.50
CA LEU A 484 11.23 23.26 3.59
C LEU A 484 10.26 24.27 4.23
N LEU A 485 9.40 23.84 5.15
CA LEU A 485 8.58 24.75 5.96
C LEU A 485 9.44 25.68 6.81
N LEU A 486 10.50 25.13 7.43
CA LEU A 486 11.45 25.91 8.22
C LEU A 486 12.20 26.92 7.35
N PHE A 487 12.61 26.53 6.14
CA PHE A 487 13.21 27.50 5.21
C PHE A 487 12.23 28.58 4.81
N ALA A 488 10.98 28.23 4.47
CA ALA A 488 9.96 29.20 4.12
C ALA A 488 9.73 30.21 5.26
N ASP A 489 9.62 29.74 6.50
CA ASP A 489 9.42 30.59 7.68
C ASP A 489 10.62 31.55 7.93
N ARG A 490 11.84 31.10 7.64
CA ARG A 490 13.09 31.87 7.83
C ARG A 490 13.50 32.72 6.61
N MET A 491 12.97 32.45 5.42
CA MET A 491 13.27 33.21 4.19
C MET A 491 13.10 34.74 4.32
N PRO A 492 12.06 35.26 5.02
CA PRO A 492 11.94 36.71 5.25
C PRO A 492 13.13 37.32 6.02
N GLN A 493 13.85 36.51 6.81
CA GLN A 493 14.98 36.93 7.64
C GLN A 493 16.32 36.73 6.93
N LEU A 494 16.45 35.67 6.12
CA LEU A 494 17.70 35.25 5.49
C LEU A 494 17.89 35.75 4.05
N GLY A 495 16.83 36.26 3.42
CA GLY A 495 16.83 36.70 2.02
C GLY A 495 16.45 35.59 1.03
N PRO A 496 16.21 35.95 -0.25
CA PRO A 496 15.72 35.02 -1.27
C PRO A 496 16.78 33.96 -1.62
N ASN A 497 16.36 32.71 -1.74
CA ASN A 497 17.20 31.59 -2.18
C ASN A 497 16.47 30.79 -3.25
N GLU A 498 16.90 30.93 -4.51
CA GLU A 498 16.28 30.29 -5.68
C GLU A 498 16.15 28.77 -5.54
N SER A 499 17.12 28.10 -4.92
CA SER A 499 17.07 26.64 -4.75
C SER A 499 15.96 26.20 -3.79
N VAL A 500 15.73 26.97 -2.72
CA VAL A 500 14.66 26.75 -1.74
C VAL A 500 13.31 27.12 -2.34
N GLU A 501 13.26 28.22 -3.09
CA GLU A 501 12.08 28.69 -3.82
C GLU A 501 11.57 27.61 -4.78
N GLN A 502 12.45 27.08 -5.64
CA GLN A 502 12.11 26.00 -6.57
C GLN A 502 11.72 24.72 -5.85
N ALA A 503 12.39 24.38 -4.74
CA ALA A 503 12.07 23.22 -3.94
C ALA A 503 10.64 23.29 -3.38
N CYS A 504 10.26 24.44 -2.83
CA CYS A 504 8.90 24.70 -2.35
C CYS A 504 7.86 24.59 -3.47
N GLU A 505 8.12 25.16 -4.65
CA GLU A 505 7.21 25.10 -5.79
C GLU A 505 6.99 23.66 -6.27
N ASN A 506 8.06 22.88 -6.45
CA ASN A 506 7.99 21.48 -6.87
C ASN A 506 7.13 20.65 -5.91
N ILE A 507 7.34 20.85 -4.60
CA ILE A 507 6.62 20.13 -3.56
C ILE A 507 5.16 20.56 -3.48
N ILE A 508 4.84 21.86 -3.61
CA ILE A 508 3.45 22.34 -3.67
C ILE A 508 2.73 21.69 -4.85
N ARG A 509 3.33 21.73 -6.04
CA ARG A 509 2.74 21.14 -7.25
C ARG A 509 2.49 19.64 -7.09
N ALA A 510 3.45 18.92 -6.53
CA ALA A 510 3.30 17.48 -6.31
C ALA A 510 2.20 17.17 -5.29
N HIS A 511 2.09 17.96 -4.22
CA HIS A 511 1.01 17.80 -3.26
C HIS A 511 -0.36 18.09 -3.89
N GLU A 512 -0.49 19.10 -4.75
CA GLU A 512 -1.72 19.37 -5.50
C GLU A 512 -2.14 18.18 -6.38
N VAL A 513 -1.18 17.58 -7.10
CA VAL A 513 -1.43 16.38 -7.90
C VAL A 513 -1.77 15.20 -7.00
N CYS A 514 -1.00 14.95 -5.95
CA CYS A 514 -1.26 13.87 -4.99
C CYS A 514 -2.68 13.94 -4.43
N VAL A 515 -3.15 15.14 -4.03
CA VAL A 515 -4.50 15.35 -3.53
C VAL A 515 -5.53 14.95 -4.58
N VAL A 516 -5.36 15.34 -5.85
CA VAL A 516 -6.31 14.99 -6.93
C VAL A 516 -6.28 13.49 -7.24
N THR A 517 -5.10 12.88 -7.34
CA THR A 517 -4.92 11.45 -7.64
C THR A 517 -5.42 10.56 -6.50
N LEU A 518 -5.21 11.00 -5.25
CA LEU A 518 -5.66 10.29 -4.05
C LEU A 518 -7.05 10.73 -3.59
N SER A 519 -7.67 11.73 -4.24
CA SER A 519 -9.01 12.21 -3.92
C SER A 519 -10.00 11.09 -4.19
N THR A 520 -10.33 10.39 -3.11
CA THR A 520 -11.49 9.53 -3.04
C THR A 520 -12.73 10.42 -2.96
N GLU A 521 -13.21 10.94 -4.10
CA GLU A 521 -14.43 11.76 -4.21
C GLU A 521 -15.71 11.09 -3.63
N PHE A 522 -15.62 9.83 -3.19
CA PHE A 522 -16.67 9.11 -2.46
C PHE A 522 -16.81 9.50 -0.97
N GLN A 523 -16.06 10.51 -0.50
CA GLN A 523 -16.00 10.95 0.91
C GLN A 523 -16.86 12.19 1.26
N VAL A 524 -17.71 12.69 0.36
CA VAL A 524 -18.59 13.84 0.67
C VAL A 524 -19.92 13.38 1.28
N GLY A 525 -19.87 12.91 2.52
CA GLY A 525 -21.02 12.93 3.44
C GLY A 525 -21.03 14.26 4.20
N PHE A 526 -22.04 15.10 3.96
CA PHE A 526 -22.20 16.42 4.60
C PHE A 526 -22.10 16.32 6.13
N PHE A 527 -20.97 16.73 6.70
CA PHE A 527 -20.85 17.08 8.12
C PHE A 527 -20.67 18.58 8.26
N GLN A 528 -21.67 19.19 8.90
CA GLN A 528 -21.71 20.61 9.28
C GLN A 528 -20.62 20.88 10.34
N PRO A 529 -19.74 21.88 10.16
CA PRO A 529 -18.66 22.11 11.11
C PRO A 529 -19.21 22.71 12.40
N SER A 530 -19.11 21.99 13.51
CA SER A 530 -19.15 22.59 14.84
C SER A 530 -17.84 23.35 15.04
N TYR A 531 -17.94 24.68 15.08
CA TYR A 531 -16.85 25.57 15.47
C TYR A 531 -16.50 25.28 16.92
N ASP A 532 -15.34 24.67 17.16
CA ASP A 532 -14.72 24.75 18.48
C ASP A 532 -13.24 25.10 18.33
N THR A 533 -12.87 26.18 19.00
CA THR A 533 -11.67 26.96 18.76
C THR A 533 -10.66 26.62 19.84
N SER A 534 -9.88 25.56 19.63
CA SER A 534 -8.63 25.29 20.37
C SER A 534 -7.86 24.16 19.68
N ILE A 535 -6.96 24.52 18.76
CA ILE A 535 -6.00 23.56 18.19
C ILE A 535 -4.88 23.40 19.22
N GLN A 536 -5.06 22.46 20.15
CA GLN A 536 -3.94 21.83 20.85
C GLN A 536 -3.30 20.85 19.87
N LEU A 537 -2.03 21.08 19.53
CA LEU A 537 -1.19 20.18 18.74
C LEU A 537 -0.87 18.93 19.57
N THR A 538 -1.84 18.03 19.66
CA THR A 538 -1.65 16.68 20.20
C THR A 538 -1.51 15.74 19.00
N PHE A 539 -0.33 15.15 18.85
CA PHE A 539 -0.05 14.04 17.93
C PHE A 539 -0.96 12.85 18.25
N ASP A 540 -2.18 12.82 17.70
CA ASP A 540 -3.11 11.70 17.88
C ASP A 540 -3.00 10.69 16.72
N ARG A 541 -3.00 9.40 17.09
CA ARG A 541 -2.73 8.17 16.30
C ARG A 541 -3.71 7.88 15.15
N LYS A 542 -4.48 8.84 14.65
CA LYS A 542 -5.76 8.57 13.96
C LYS A 542 -5.92 9.04 12.51
N THR A 543 -4.91 9.57 11.84
CA THR A 543 -5.16 10.26 10.56
C THR A 543 -4.08 9.96 9.53
N PHE A 544 -4.40 9.16 8.52
CA PHE A 544 -3.52 8.92 7.35
C PHE A 544 -4.02 9.70 6.11
N GLY A 545 -5.19 9.41 5.56
CA GLY A 545 -5.66 10.13 4.36
C GLY A 545 -6.08 11.60 4.58
N VAL A 546 -6.55 11.99 5.78
CA VAL A 546 -6.93 13.39 6.09
C VAL A 546 -5.68 14.15 6.55
N TRP A 547 -4.62 13.43 6.95
CA TRP A 547 -3.34 14.02 7.30
C TRP A 547 -2.58 14.44 6.05
N CYS A 548 -2.59 13.65 4.97
CA CYS A 548 -2.13 14.12 3.67
C CYS A 548 -2.99 15.31 3.19
N ASP A 549 -4.31 15.22 3.13
CA ASP A 549 -5.13 16.33 2.62
C ASP A 549 -5.11 17.61 3.48
N ARG A 550 -5.32 17.53 4.80
CA ARG A 550 -5.35 18.72 5.67
C ARG A 550 -3.96 19.25 5.98
N HIS A 551 -2.95 18.42 6.25
CA HIS A 551 -1.60 18.97 6.46
C HIS A 551 -0.95 19.38 5.15
N CYS A 552 -1.20 18.73 4.00
CA CYS A 552 -0.73 19.28 2.73
C CYS A 552 -1.46 20.57 2.40
N THR A 553 -2.78 20.66 2.61
CA THR A 553 -3.50 21.93 2.41
C THR A 553 -3.01 23.01 3.36
N LEU A 554 -2.80 22.72 4.66
CA LEU A 554 -2.27 23.68 5.63
C LEU A 554 -0.80 24.04 5.37
N CYS A 555 0.04 23.08 4.97
CA CYS A 555 1.44 23.25 4.59
C CYS A 555 1.53 24.10 3.32
N VAL A 556 0.80 23.73 2.26
CA VAL A 556 0.67 24.49 1.02
C VAL A 556 0.07 25.87 1.27
N GLU A 557 -0.95 26.01 2.12
CA GLU A 557 -1.52 27.31 2.47
C GLU A 557 -0.58 28.17 3.29
N ARG A 558 0.19 27.58 4.21
CA ARG A 558 1.17 28.30 5.03
C ARG A 558 2.36 28.72 4.20
N VAL A 559 2.90 27.84 3.35
CA VAL A 559 3.92 28.18 2.35
C VAL A 559 3.37 29.23 1.38
N ARG A 560 2.16 29.09 0.84
CA ARG A 560 1.52 30.10 -0.02
C ARG A 560 1.28 31.42 0.70
N ARG A 561 0.92 31.42 1.99
CA ARG A 561 0.74 32.65 2.80
C ARG A 561 2.06 33.35 3.05
N ILE A 562 3.08 32.61 3.46
CA ILE A 562 4.45 33.10 3.65
C ILE A 562 5.00 33.63 2.32
N TRP A 563 4.78 32.90 1.23
CA TRP A 563 5.16 33.31 -0.14
C TRP A 563 4.44 34.57 -0.62
N LYS A 564 3.15 34.70 -0.34
CA LYS A 564 2.42 35.95 -0.64
C LYS A 564 2.93 37.13 0.20
N SER A 565 3.47 36.88 1.38
CA SER A 565 4.02 37.92 2.26
C SER A 565 5.42 38.42 1.86
N THR A 566 6.17 37.69 1.03
CA THR A 566 7.49 38.11 0.52
C THR A 566 7.43 39.05 -0.70
N GLY A 567 6.23 39.50 -1.09
CA GLY A 567 6.04 40.58 -2.07
C GLY A 567 6.28 40.23 -3.54
N ARG A 568 6.61 38.97 -3.88
CA ARG A 568 6.70 38.51 -5.27
C ARG A 568 5.34 37.96 -5.72
N GLY A 569 4.55 38.88 -6.30
CA GLY A 569 3.25 38.57 -6.87
C GLY A 569 3.31 37.43 -7.89
N ALA A 570 2.28 36.59 -7.86
CA ALA A 570 2.04 35.52 -8.80
C ALA A 570 2.17 36.02 -10.26
N GLY A 571 3.13 35.46 -11.01
CA GLY A 571 2.95 35.32 -12.45
C GLY A 571 1.75 34.39 -12.68
N PRO A 572 0.88 34.67 -13.66
CA PRO A 572 -0.27 33.82 -13.91
C PRO A 572 0.23 32.44 -14.36
N CYS A 573 -0.07 31.38 -13.61
CA CYS A 573 0.02 30.01 -14.09
C CYS A 573 -0.80 29.92 -15.39
N ARG A 574 -0.11 29.85 -16.53
CA ARG A 574 -0.74 29.69 -17.84
C ARG A 574 -0.95 28.21 -18.10
N TYR A 575 -2.24 27.83 -18.05
CA TYR A 575 -2.93 26.73 -18.76
C TYR A 575 -2.67 25.25 -18.37
N ILE A 576 -3.77 24.57 -18.04
CA ILE A 576 -4.29 23.44 -18.82
C ILE A 576 -5.79 23.69 -19.08
N ASP A 577 -6.19 23.39 -20.29
CA ASP A 577 -7.42 23.76 -20.98
C ASP A 577 -8.73 23.24 -20.34
N GLY A 578 -9.77 24.07 -20.34
CA GLY A 578 -11.12 23.58 -20.69
C GLY A 578 -12.07 22.93 -19.67
N ARG A 579 -11.87 22.94 -18.34
CA ARG A 579 -12.98 22.66 -17.39
C ARG A 579 -12.92 23.58 -16.16
N ARG A 580 -13.84 24.53 -16.08
CA ARG A 580 -14.10 25.31 -14.84
C ARG A 580 -14.61 24.37 -13.75
N VAL A 581 -13.73 23.92 -12.86
CA VAL A 581 -14.16 23.54 -11.52
C VAL A 581 -14.41 24.84 -10.76
N ARG A 582 -15.67 25.25 -10.69
CA ARG A 582 -16.12 26.29 -9.75
C ARG A 582 -16.01 25.69 -8.35
N VAL A 583 -14.85 25.84 -7.69
CA VAL A 583 -14.82 25.79 -6.23
C VAL A 583 -15.43 27.12 -5.78
N ALA A 584 -16.72 27.10 -5.46
CA ALA A 584 -17.41 28.24 -4.89
C ALA A 584 -16.87 28.50 -3.47
N TRP A 585 -15.80 29.29 -3.38
CA TRP A 585 -15.42 29.93 -2.13
C TRP A 585 -16.39 31.09 -1.92
N ALA A 586 -17.42 30.86 -1.11
CA ALA A 586 -18.22 31.94 -0.55
C ALA A 586 -17.33 32.71 0.45
N CYS A 587 -16.59 33.69 -0.08
CA CYS A 587 -15.96 34.73 0.72
C CYS A 587 -17.08 35.71 1.09
N SER A 588 -17.66 35.54 2.28
CA SER A 588 -18.46 36.59 2.90
C SER A 588 -17.52 37.48 3.71
N THR A 589 -16.95 38.47 3.04
CA THR A 589 -16.45 39.68 3.67
C THR A 589 -17.64 40.47 4.24
N ASP A 590 -17.39 41.17 5.35
CA ASP A 590 -18.27 42.07 6.11
C ASP A 590 -19.07 41.47 7.27
N THR A 591 -18.54 41.64 8.48
CA THR A 591 -19.14 42.58 9.44
C THR A 591 -18.13 42.96 10.53
N HIS A 592 -17.90 44.26 10.64
CA HIS A 592 -17.27 44.92 11.79
C HIS A 592 -17.85 44.40 13.12
N PHE A 593 -17.00 44.13 14.13
CA PHE A 593 -17.19 44.70 15.46
C PHE A 593 -15.86 44.86 16.21
N LYS A 594 -15.75 46.04 16.81
CA LYS A 594 -14.64 46.64 17.55
C LYS A 594 -14.16 45.76 18.71
N TYR A 595 -12.85 45.70 18.93
CA TYR A 595 -12.20 46.38 20.06
C TYR A 595 -10.76 46.76 19.67
N ALA A 596 -10.59 48.08 19.58
CA ALA A 596 -9.43 48.91 19.17
C ALA A 596 -8.80 48.59 17.81
#